data_AF-A0A920G4J3-F1
#
_entry.id   AF-A0A920G4J3-F1
#
_cell.length_a   1.000
_cell.length_b   1.000
_cell.length_c   1.000
_cell.angle_alpha   90.00
_cell.angle_beta   90.00
_cell.angle_gamma   90.00
#
_symmetry.space_group_name_H-M   'P 1'
#
loop_
_entity.id
_entity.type
_entity.pdbx_description
1 polymer ?
#
loop_
_entity_poly.entity_id
_entity_poly.type
_entity_poly.pdbx_seq_one_letter_code
_entity_poly.pdbx_strand_id
1 'polypeptide(L)'
;MPTQLNRSRGAQNDFDIVGTPGFFADPQQLFLDSLVKDPRDIVYTPHNGGHWLITSHELAREVLSNAELFGSFPIGIPANMEQRPRLIPWRACERASALPPLIAPIFKPHGGGAPADGCPSARR
;
A
#
# COMPACT_ATOMS: atom_id res chain seq x y z
N MET A 1 1.08 27.49 15.11
CA MET A 1 2.32 26.96 15.71
C MET A 1 2.72 25.71 14.95
N PRO A 2 3.78 25.70 14.12
CA PRO A 2 4.22 24.48 13.50
C PRO A 2 4.89 23.60 14.56
N THR A 3 4.31 22.44 14.83
CA THR A 3 4.85 21.45 15.76
C THR A 3 6.22 21.02 15.24
N GLN A 4 7.29 21.41 15.92
CA GLN A 4 8.61 20.88 15.65
C GLN A 4 8.62 19.40 16.01
N LEU A 5 8.56 18.55 14.98
CA LEU A 5 8.88 17.14 15.11
C LEU A 5 10.35 17.05 15.50
N ASN A 6 10.59 16.83 16.79
CA ASN A 6 11.90 16.55 17.35
C ASN A 6 12.53 15.43 16.52
N ARG A 7 13.61 15.71 15.78
CA ARG A 7 14.27 14.76 14.89
C ARG A 7 14.91 13.64 15.73
N SER A 8 14.13 12.62 16.08
CA SER A 8 14.67 11.35 16.53
C SER A 8 15.46 10.73 15.38
N ARG A 9 16.77 10.97 15.34
CA ARG A 9 17.70 10.44 14.31
C ARG A 9 17.64 8.92 14.18
N GLY A 10 17.10 8.21 15.18
CA GLY A 10 17.04 6.76 15.24
C GLY A 10 16.11 6.07 14.23
N ALA A 11 15.24 6.80 13.51
CA ALA A 11 14.32 6.21 12.52
C ALA A 11 14.66 6.56 11.06
N GLN A 12 15.71 7.36 10.80
CA GLN A 12 16.05 7.76 9.44
C GLN A 12 16.76 6.64 8.65
N ASN A 13 16.43 6.52 7.37
CA ASN A 13 17.08 5.70 6.35
C ASN A 13 17.17 6.54 5.06
N ASP A 14 18.26 6.41 4.29
CA ASP A 14 18.57 7.27 3.13
C ASP A 14 18.09 6.69 1.79
N PHE A 15 17.23 5.68 1.81
CA PHE A 15 16.73 5.02 0.60
C PHE A 15 15.82 5.94 -0.24
N ASP A 16 16.09 6.02 -1.55
CA ASP A 16 15.30 6.78 -2.54
C ASP A 16 14.62 5.82 -3.53
N ILE A 17 13.29 5.69 -3.46
CA ILE A 17 12.51 4.74 -4.28
C ILE A 17 12.49 5.07 -5.79
N VAL A 18 12.94 6.28 -6.18
CA VAL A 18 12.98 6.73 -7.58
C VAL A 18 14.42 6.87 -8.08
N GLY A 19 15.30 7.45 -7.26
CA GLY A 19 16.63 7.89 -7.64
C GLY A 19 17.78 6.96 -7.26
N THR A 20 17.52 5.86 -6.54
CA THR A 20 18.60 4.96 -6.10
C THR A 20 19.39 4.40 -7.29
N PRO A 21 20.73 4.60 -7.35
CA PRO A 21 21.54 4.04 -8.41
C PRO A 21 21.41 2.51 -8.49
N GLY A 22 21.29 1.98 -9.70
CA GLY A 22 21.11 0.54 -9.93
C GLY A 22 19.66 0.05 -9.83
N PHE A 23 18.69 0.91 -9.48
CA PHE A 23 17.28 0.53 -9.34
C PHE A 23 16.72 -0.18 -10.59
N PHE A 24 17.13 0.26 -11.78
CA PHE A 24 16.70 -0.36 -13.05
C PHE A 24 17.46 -1.63 -13.43
N ALA A 25 18.54 -1.97 -12.72
CA ALA A 25 19.31 -3.19 -12.98
C ALA A 25 18.77 -4.38 -12.18
N ASP A 26 18.62 -4.20 -10.87
CA ASP A 26 18.03 -5.21 -9.98
C ASP A 26 17.34 -4.51 -8.78
N PRO A 27 16.07 -4.10 -8.94
CA PRO A 27 15.36 -3.37 -7.88
C PRO A 27 15.14 -4.25 -6.64
N GLN A 28 14.95 -5.57 -6.84
CA GLN A 28 14.64 -6.48 -5.75
C GLN A 28 15.84 -6.67 -4.84
N GLN A 29 17.02 -6.90 -5.42
CA GLN A 29 18.26 -7.02 -4.65
C GLN A 29 18.58 -5.73 -3.89
N LEU A 30 18.33 -4.56 -4.49
CA LEU A 30 18.50 -3.27 -3.83
C LEU A 30 17.58 -3.08 -2.62
N PHE A 31 16.31 -3.49 -2.71
CA PHE A 31 15.40 -3.48 -1.57
C PHE A 31 15.90 -4.41 -0.46
N LEU A 32 16.37 -5.61 -0.80
CA LEU A 32 16.94 -6.54 0.18
C LEU A 32 18.16 -5.93 0.89
N ASP A 33 19.06 -5.31 0.13
CA ASP A 33 20.30 -4.76 0.66
C ASP A 33 20.10 -3.50 1.48
N SER A 34 19.15 -2.64 1.09
CA SER A 34 18.97 -1.31 1.67
C SER A 34 17.90 -1.25 2.77
N LEU A 35 16.93 -2.17 2.73
CA LEU A 35 15.76 -2.15 3.61
C LEU A 35 15.63 -3.42 4.46
N VAL A 36 15.87 -4.61 3.91
CA VAL A 36 15.71 -5.87 4.68
C VAL A 36 16.88 -6.13 5.63
N LYS A 37 18.07 -5.63 5.31
CA LYS A 37 19.22 -5.67 6.24
C LYS A 37 19.10 -4.67 7.40
N ASP A 38 18.18 -3.73 7.31
CA ASP A 38 17.85 -2.84 8.42
C ASP A 38 16.98 -3.60 9.43
N PRO A 39 17.38 -3.72 10.71
CA PRO A 39 16.63 -4.51 11.68
C PRO A 39 15.31 -3.84 12.11
N ARG A 40 15.02 -2.63 11.64
CA ARG A 40 13.80 -1.87 11.98
C ARG A 40 12.67 -2.23 11.01
N ASP A 41 11.49 -2.49 11.55
CA ASP A 41 10.28 -2.82 10.77
C ASP A 41 9.69 -1.62 10.00
N ILE A 42 10.03 -0.41 10.45
CA ILE A 42 9.59 0.86 9.85
C ILE A 42 10.71 1.89 9.95
N VAL A 43 10.94 2.59 8.84
CA VAL A 43 11.94 3.66 8.73
C VAL A 43 11.37 4.86 7.98
N TYR A 44 11.91 6.04 8.25
CA TYR A 44 11.58 7.27 7.53
C TYR A 44 12.69 7.62 6.55
N THR A 45 12.34 7.90 5.30
CA THR A 45 13.24 8.49 4.33
C THR A 45 12.84 9.94 4.04
N PRO A 46 13.79 10.89 4.03
CA PRO A 46 13.51 12.27 3.63
C PRO A 46 13.33 12.42 2.10
N HIS A 47 13.66 11.39 1.32
CA HIS A 47 13.57 11.42 -0.14
C HIS A 47 12.12 11.43 -0.64
N ASN A 48 11.94 11.87 -1.89
CA ASN A 48 10.65 11.89 -2.59
C ASN A 48 9.53 12.63 -1.84
N GLY A 49 9.88 13.69 -1.10
CA GLY A 49 8.93 14.48 -0.31
C GLY A 49 8.72 13.99 1.12
N GLY A 50 9.48 12.99 1.57
CA GLY A 50 9.44 12.48 2.93
C GLY A 50 8.32 11.46 3.14
N HIS A 51 8.68 10.22 3.46
CA HIS A 51 7.69 9.16 3.68
C HIS A 51 8.23 8.02 4.55
N TRP A 52 7.30 7.22 5.07
CA TRP A 52 7.61 6.01 5.81
C TRP A 52 7.75 4.82 4.86
N LEU A 53 8.71 3.96 5.14
CA LEU A 53 8.92 2.67 4.49
C LEU A 53 8.69 1.58 5.54
N ILE A 54 7.85 0.61 5.21
CA ILE A 54 7.59 -0.57 6.05
C ILE A 54 8.29 -1.77 5.40
N THR A 55 9.12 -2.45 6.17
CA THR A 55 9.96 -3.56 5.71
C THR A 55 9.49 -4.91 6.25
N SER A 56 8.69 -4.88 7.33
CA SER A 56 8.09 -6.07 7.93
C SER A 56 6.78 -6.46 7.26
N HIS A 57 6.64 -7.76 7.00
CA HIS A 57 5.39 -8.35 6.51
C HIS A 57 4.21 -8.12 7.48
N GLU A 58 4.42 -8.29 8.78
CA GLU A 58 3.34 -8.21 9.77
C GLU A 58 2.76 -6.80 9.83
N LEU A 59 3.65 -5.79 9.87
CA LEU A 59 3.26 -4.39 9.90
C LEU A 59 2.66 -3.94 8.57
N ALA A 60 3.20 -4.40 7.43
CA ALA A 60 2.64 -4.10 6.12
C ALA A 60 1.22 -4.66 5.99
N ARG A 61 0.99 -5.89 6.46
CA ARG A 61 -0.34 -6.52 6.45
C ARG A 61 -1.33 -5.73 7.31
N GLU A 62 -0.93 -5.31 8.51
CA GLU A 62 -1.78 -4.50 9.39
C GLU A 62 -2.19 -3.18 8.73
N VAL A 63 -1.21 -2.43 8.21
CA VAL A 63 -1.44 -1.13 7.56
C VAL A 63 -2.32 -1.26 6.32
N LEU A 64 -2.02 -2.22 5.44
CA LEU A 64 -2.76 -2.41 4.19
C LEU A 64 -4.18 -2.94 4.39
N SER A 65 -4.45 -3.61 5.51
CA SER A 65 -5.78 -4.14 5.82
C SER A 65 -6.69 -3.15 6.55
N ASN A 66 -6.14 -2.05 7.07
CA ASN A 66 -6.87 -1.07 7.87
C ASN A 66 -7.11 0.24 7.09
N ALA A 67 -8.08 0.19 6.18
CA ALA A 67 -8.41 1.33 5.33
C ALA A 67 -8.94 2.55 6.10
N GLU A 68 -9.54 2.35 7.28
CA GLU A 68 -10.06 3.43 8.12
C GLU A 68 -8.95 4.36 8.61
N LEU A 69 -7.78 3.81 8.95
CA LEU A 69 -6.61 4.57 9.38
C LEU A 69 -5.67 4.89 8.21
N PHE A 70 -5.58 4.01 7.22
CA PHE A 70 -4.65 4.12 6.09
C PHE A 70 -5.40 4.16 4.76
N GLY A 71 -5.91 5.35 4.43
CA GLY A 71 -6.57 5.59 3.16
C GLY A 71 -5.62 5.44 1.97
N SER A 72 -6.15 4.99 0.82
CA SER A 72 -5.37 4.76 -0.40
C SER A 72 -5.03 6.04 -1.19
N PHE A 73 -5.24 7.22 -0.59
CA PHE A 73 -4.92 8.52 -1.18
C PHE A 73 -3.90 9.25 -0.29
N PRO A 74 -2.78 9.76 -0.84
CA PRO A 74 -2.34 9.71 -2.25
C PRO A 74 -1.88 8.32 -2.72
N ILE A 75 -2.00 8.05 -4.04
CA ILE A 75 -1.71 6.73 -4.64
C ILE A 75 -0.20 6.51 -4.89
N GLY A 76 0.56 7.60 -5.00
CA GLY A 76 1.97 7.53 -5.35
C GLY A 76 2.82 8.46 -4.49
N ILE A 77 4.12 8.15 -4.46
CA ILE A 77 5.17 8.91 -3.81
C ILE A 77 6.14 9.37 -4.92
N PRO A 78 6.54 10.66 -4.99
CA PRO A 78 6.08 11.78 -4.16
C PRO A 78 4.57 12.00 -4.24
N ALA A 79 4.00 12.45 -3.13
CA ALA A 79 2.58 12.74 -3.03
C ALA A 79 2.17 13.85 -4.01
N ASN A 80 1.79 13.48 -5.23
CA ASN A 80 1.26 14.42 -6.20
C ASN A 80 -0.25 14.62 -5.97
N MET A 81 -0.60 15.72 -5.31
CA MET A 81 -1.98 16.06 -4.98
C MET A 81 -2.77 16.60 -6.19
N GLU A 82 -2.06 17.04 -7.24
CA GLU A 82 -2.61 17.66 -8.44
C GLU A 82 -2.91 16.63 -9.56
N GLN A 83 -2.03 15.63 -9.74
CA GLN A 83 -2.26 14.55 -10.69
C GLN A 83 -3.29 13.55 -10.14
N ARG A 84 -4.56 13.81 -10.45
CA ARG A 84 -5.70 12.94 -10.10
C ARG A 84 -6.27 12.26 -11.34
N PRO A 85 -5.64 11.21 -11.91
CA PRO A 85 -6.44 10.23 -12.61
C PRO A 85 -7.43 9.67 -11.57
N ARG A 86 -8.73 9.89 -11.79
CA ARG A 86 -9.81 9.35 -10.96
C ARG A 86 -9.89 7.84 -11.20
N LEU A 87 -8.97 7.10 -10.59
CA LEU A 87 -8.97 5.64 -10.60
C LEU A 87 -10.06 5.15 -9.65
N ILE A 88 -11.20 4.84 -10.25
CA ILE A 88 -12.34 4.14 -9.67
C ILE A 88 -12.03 2.66 -9.90
N PRO A 89 -11.69 1.83 -8.87
CA PRO A 89 -12.26 1.78 -7.51
C PRO A 89 -11.38 2.24 -6.34
N TRP A 90 -10.11 2.56 -6.58
CA TRP A 90 -9.07 2.61 -5.56
C TRP A 90 -9.21 3.72 -4.50
N ARG A 91 -9.99 4.78 -4.74
CA ARG A 91 -9.95 6.03 -3.93
C ARG A 91 -10.97 6.20 -2.81
N ALA A 92 -11.85 5.24 -2.55
CA ALA A 92 -13.01 5.52 -1.70
C ALA A 92 -13.03 4.67 -0.43
N CYS A 93 -12.37 5.07 0.66
CA CYS A 93 -12.53 4.34 1.93
C CYS A 93 -14.02 4.18 2.32
N GLU A 94 -14.86 5.20 2.07
CA GLU A 94 -16.30 5.14 2.39
C GLU A 94 -17.18 4.58 1.25
N ARG A 95 -16.72 4.63 -0.02
CA ARG A 95 -17.52 4.22 -1.20
C ARG A 95 -16.97 2.98 -1.94
N ALA A 96 -15.82 2.45 -1.52
CA ALA A 96 -15.19 1.26 -2.07
C ALA A 96 -15.87 -0.01 -1.58
N SER A 97 -16.78 0.03 -0.61
CA SER A 97 -17.60 -1.16 -0.30
C SER A 97 -18.60 -1.49 -1.44
N ALA A 98 -19.08 -0.47 -2.17
CA ALA A 98 -20.15 -0.64 -3.16
C ALA A 98 -19.68 -1.02 -4.58
N LEU A 99 -18.41 -0.80 -4.91
CA LEU A 99 -17.90 -0.81 -6.29
C LEU A 99 -17.13 -2.09 -6.71
N PRO A 100 -16.29 -2.71 -5.87
CA PRO A 100 -15.70 -4.02 -6.12
C PRO A 100 -16.72 -5.09 -6.56
N PRO A 101 -17.93 -5.21 -5.97
CA PRO A 101 -18.91 -6.18 -6.47
C PRO A 101 -19.44 -5.86 -7.88
N LEU A 102 -19.40 -4.61 -8.33
CA LEU A 102 -19.85 -4.21 -9.68
C LEU A 102 -18.85 -4.58 -10.77
N ILE A 103 -17.54 -4.46 -10.47
CA ILE A 103 -16.48 -4.76 -11.46
C ILE A 103 -15.95 -6.19 -11.34
N ALA A 104 -16.12 -6.86 -10.20
CA ALA A 104 -15.65 -8.22 -9.98
C ALA A 104 -16.09 -9.21 -11.07
N PRO A 105 -17.32 -9.16 -11.63
CA PRO A 105 -17.72 -10.06 -12.70
C PRO A 105 -16.85 -9.98 -13.97
N ILE A 106 -16.26 -8.81 -14.27
CA ILE A 106 -15.37 -8.62 -15.44
C ILE A 106 -14.04 -9.36 -15.25
N PHE A 107 -13.55 -9.41 -14.00
CA PHE A 107 -12.26 -9.99 -13.64
C PHE A 107 -12.36 -11.39 -13.04
N LYS A 108 -13.57 -11.92 -12.84
CA LYS A 108 -13.77 -13.32 -12.47
C LYS A 108 -13.27 -14.22 -13.61
N PRO A 109 -12.53 -15.30 -13.31
CA PRO A 109 -12.10 -16.23 -14.33
C PRO A 109 -13.32 -16.80 -15.06
N HIS A 110 -13.38 -16.60 -16.37
CA HIS A 110 -14.41 -17.18 -17.21
C HIS A 110 -14.05 -18.66 -17.46
N GLY A 111 -14.65 -19.57 -16.70
CA GLY A 111 -14.65 -20.99 -17.05
C GLY A 111 -14.24 -21.94 -15.93
N GLY A 112 -15.26 -22.61 -15.38
CA GLY A 112 -15.18 -23.72 -14.43
C GLY A 112 -16.52 -23.80 -13.74
N GLY A 113 -17.39 -24.70 -14.19
CA GLY A 113 -18.81 -24.76 -13.80
C GLY A 113 -19.02 -24.62 -12.29
N ALA A 114 -20.10 -23.92 -11.92
CA ALA A 114 -20.58 -23.94 -10.56
C ALA A 114 -20.80 -25.41 -10.16
N PRO A 115 -20.19 -25.93 -9.07
CA PRO A 115 -20.81 -27.04 -8.39
C PRO A 115 -22.14 -26.50 -7.87
N ALA A 116 -23.22 -26.97 -8.49
CA ALA A 116 -24.52 -26.96 -7.85
C ALA A 116 -24.33 -27.73 -6.55
N ASP A 117 -24.45 -27.05 -5.39
CA ASP A 117 -24.95 -27.67 -4.16
C ASP A 117 -25.28 -26.60 -3.11
N GLY A 118 -26.59 -26.50 -2.85
CA GLY A 118 -27.27 -26.09 -1.63
C GLY A 118 -26.63 -25.06 -0.71
N CYS A 119 -27.17 -23.84 -0.72
CA CYS A 119 -27.20 -23.00 0.48
C CYS A 119 -28.21 -23.61 1.48
N PRO A 120 -27.83 -24.09 2.67
CA PRO A 120 -28.80 -24.52 3.65
C PRO A 120 -29.50 -23.28 4.22
N SER A 121 -30.80 -23.19 3.98
CA SER A 121 -31.68 -22.23 4.64
C SER A 121 -31.55 -22.38 6.16
N ALA A 122 -31.05 -21.37 6.85
CA ALA A 122 -31.19 -21.24 8.29
C ALA A 122 -32.67 -21.00 8.62
N ARG A 123 -33.36 -22.03 9.12
CA ARG A 123 -34.62 -21.84 9.86
C ARG A 123 -34.28 -21.37 11.28
N ARG A 124 -35.11 -20.44 11.78
CA ARG A 124 -35.19 -20.03 13.18
C ARG A 124 -35.41 -21.22 14.11
#